data_AF-A0A1A8PMU3-F1
#
_entry.id   AF-A0A1A8PMU3-F1
#
_cell.length_a   1.000
_cell.length_b   1.000
_cell.length_c   1.000
_cell.angle_alpha   90.00
_cell.angle_beta   90.00
_cell.angle_gamma   90.00
#
_symmetry.space_group_name_H-M   'P 1'
#
loop_
_entity.id
_entity.type
_entity.pdbx_description
1 polymer ?
#
loop_
_entity_poly.entity_id
_entity_poly.type
_entity_poly.pdbx_seq_one_letter_code
_entity_poly.pdbx_strand_id
1 'polypeptide(L)'
;MLPSVMVVFAILSCTRGKNPAVQVTLTDKWLQYVKHVGAGWIQDKLEHITFPDISGDVDILIGHVYYTLSGIRITKCDLPEPVLEFFQSTGLKTSIVGLNAALVGNWRTSFGIIHDGGSFDMAIFS
;
A
#
# COMPACT_ATOMS: atom_id res chain seq x y z
N MET A 1 18.80 30.00 -10.19
CA MET A 1 17.72 30.43 -9.27
C MET A 1 17.07 29.26 -8.55
N LEU A 2 16.76 28.13 -9.23
CA LEU A 2 16.21 26.91 -8.61
C LEU A 2 17.09 26.19 -7.55
N PRO A 3 18.44 26.12 -7.69
CA PRO A 3 19.27 25.34 -6.75
C PRO A 3 19.31 25.91 -5.33
N SER A 4 19.30 27.24 -5.19
CA SER A 4 19.34 27.89 -3.87
C SER A 4 18.07 27.68 -3.06
N VAL A 5 16.90 27.57 -3.71
CA VAL A 5 15.62 27.37 -3.01
C VAL A 5 15.53 25.96 -2.41
N MET A 6 16.03 24.94 -3.14
CA MET A 6 16.13 23.57 -2.64
C MET A 6 17.08 23.46 -1.44
N VAL A 7 18.22 24.17 -1.46
CA VAL A 7 19.16 24.21 -0.34
C VAL A 7 18.54 24.84 0.91
N VAL A 8 17.77 25.92 0.75
CA VAL A 8 17.08 26.57 1.88
C VAL A 8 16.06 25.62 2.54
N PHE A 9 15.28 24.88 1.75
CA PHE A 9 14.32 23.90 2.29
C PHE A 9 15.00 22.71 2.98
N ALA A 10 16.17 22.27 2.49
CA ALA A 10 16.93 21.20 3.11
C ALA A 10 17.51 21.60 4.49
N ILE A 11 17.87 22.87 4.68
CA ILE A 11 18.43 23.38 5.95
C ILE A 11 17.33 23.57 7.02
N LEU A 12 16.07 23.75 6.62
CA LEU A 12 14.92 23.97 7.52
C LEU A 12 14.46 22.71 8.28
N SER A 13 14.97 21.53 7.97
CA SER A 13 14.34 20.26 8.39
C SER A 13 14.66 19.77 9.83
N CYS A 14 15.48 20.45 10.63
CA CYS A 14 15.88 19.91 11.95
C CYS A 14 15.91 20.92 13.10
N THR A 15 14.95 21.84 13.21
CA THR A 15 14.81 22.62 14.46
C THR A 15 13.38 22.62 14.97
N ARG A 16 13.14 21.93 16.09
CA ARG A 16 11.92 22.09 16.87
C ARG A 16 12.06 23.37 17.71
N GLY A 17 12.12 24.50 17.03
CA GLY A 17 12.28 25.82 17.63
C GLY A 17 11.00 26.24 18.35
N LYS A 18 11.12 26.73 19.59
CA LYS A 18 9.97 27.25 20.37
C LYS A 18 9.28 28.45 19.68
N ASN A 19 9.99 29.15 18.79
CA ASN A 19 9.51 30.27 18.00
C ASN A 19 9.91 30.08 16.52
N PRO A 20 9.12 29.35 15.73
CA PRO A 20 9.41 29.17 14.31
C PRO A 20 9.21 30.49 13.55
N ALA A 21 10.05 30.75 12.54
CA ALA A 21 9.89 31.91 11.66
C ALA A 21 8.67 31.80 10.73
N VAL A 22 8.26 30.57 10.40
CA VAL A 22 7.07 30.26 9.61
C VAL A 22 6.33 29.12 10.30
N GLN A 23 5.04 29.30 10.53
CA GLN A 23 4.17 28.27 11.10
C GLN A 23 3.08 27.92 10.09
N VAL A 24 3.01 26.64 9.71
CA VAL A 24 1.92 26.08 8.92
C VAL A 24 1.07 25.21 9.83
N THR A 25 -0.22 25.53 9.94
CA THR A 25 -1.17 24.78 10.75
C THR A 25 -2.12 24.02 9.85
N LEU A 26 -2.08 22.69 9.93
CA LEU A 26 -3.07 21.83 9.29
C LEU A 26 -4.35 21.88 10.11
N THR A 27 -5.49 22.01 9.43
CA THR A 27 -6.81 22.16 10.05
C THR A 27 -7.72 20.99 9.69
N ASP A 28 -8.89 20.90 10.31
CA ASP A 28 -9.88 19.88 9.95
C ASP A 28 -10.33 19.99 8.49
N LYS A 29 -10.32 21.20 7.90
CA LYS A 29 -10.60 21.39 6.46
C LYS A 29 -9.56 20.70 5.58
N TRP A 30 -8.29 20.74 5.99
CA TRP A 30 -7.24 20.01 5.30
C TRP A 30 -7.44 18.50 5.43
N LEU A 31 -7.86 18.00 6.61
CA LEU A 31 -8.19 16.58 6.78
C LEU A 31 -9.30 16.15 5.81
N GLN A 32 -10.39 16.91 5.73
CA GLN A 32 -11.49 16.60 4.82
C GLN A 32 -11.05 16.58 3.35
N TYR A 33 -10.20 17.52 2.95
CA TYR A 33 -9.64 17.53 1.59
C TYR A 33 -8.79 16.28 1.31
N VAL A 34 -7.90 15.92 2.23
CA VAL A 34 -7.01 14.76 2.06
C VAL A 34 -7.78 13.44 2.09
N LYS A 35 -8.86 13.30 2.87
CA LYS A 35 -9.72 12.10 2.82
C LYS A 35 -10.27 11.87 1.42
N HIS A 36 -10.82 12.92 0.82
CA HIS A 36 -11.47 12.84 -0.47
C HIS A 36 -10.47 12.57 -1.61
N VAL A 37 -9.35 13.29 -1.64
CA VAL A 37 -8.35 13.15 -2.72
C VAL A 37 -7.43 11.95 -2.51
N GLY A 38 -7.13 11.62 -1.24
CA GLY A 38 -6.20 10.57 -0.88
C GLY A 38 -6.68 9.17 -1.25
N ALA A 39 -7.98 8.91 -1.16
CA ALA A 39 -8.54 7.61 -1.52
C ALA A 39 -8.26 7.25 -2.99
N GLY A 40 -8.58 8.17 -3.91
CA GLY A 40 -8.31 7.97 -5.34
C GLY A 40 -6.81 7.85 -5.66
N TRP A 41 -5.97 8.63 -4.96
CA TRP A 41 -4.51 8.52 -5.13
C TRP A 41 -3.95 7.17 -4.66
N ILE A 42 -4.44 6.63 -3.54
CA ILE A 42 -4.04 5.30 -3.05
C ILE A 42 -4.51 4.22 -4.02
N GLN A 43 -5.75 4.33 -4.52
CA GLN A 43 -6.29 3.39 -5.49
C GLN A 43 -5.44 3.34 -6.77
N ASP A 44 -5.11 4.50 -7.35
CA ASP A 44 -4.22 4.59 -8.50
C ASP A 44 -2.86 3.94 -8.22
N LYS A 45 -2.27 4.18 -7.05
CA LYS A 45 -1.01 3.54 -6.67
C LYS A 45 -1.12 2.02 -6.57
N LEU A 46 -2.19 1.51 -5.96
CA LEU A 46 -2.40 0.07 -5.77
C LEU A 46 -2.57 -0.66 -7.11
N GLU A 47 -3.25 -0.06 -8.08
CA GLU A 47 -3.41 -0.63 -9.43
C GLU A 47 -2.08 -0.79 -10.19
N HIS A 48 -1.07 0.00 -9.85
CA HIS A 48 0.26 -0.06 -10.46
C HIS A 48 1.27 -0.93 -9.68
N ILE A 49 0.90 -1.49 -8.52
CA ILE A 49 1.78 -2.35 -7.74
C ILE A 49 1.75 -3.77 -8.31
N THR A 50 2.95 -4.30 -8.57
CA THR A 50 3.16 -5.74 -8.77
C THR A 50 3.67 -6.33 -7.47
N PHE A 51 3.04 -7.40 -7.00
CA PHE A 51 3.49 -8.08 -5.79
C PHE A 51 4.67 -9.00 -6.11
N PRO A 52 5.59 -9.22 -5.16
CA PRO A 52 6.67 -10.17 -5.34
C PRO A 52 6.13 -11.60 -5.46
N ASP A 53 6.90 -12.45 -6.12
CA ASP A 53 6.59 -13.87 -6.21
C ASP A 53 6.62 -14.51 -4.82
N ILE A 54 5.64 -15.36 -4.54
CA ILE A 54 5.48 -16.08 -3.28
C ILE A 54 5.77 -17.55 -3.55
N SER A 55 6.83 -18.09 -2.98
CA SER A 55 7.19 -19.50 -3.15
C SER A 55 7.33 -20.21 -1.81
N GLY A 56 7.12 -21.51 -1.81
CA GLY A 56 7.27 -22.36 -0.63
C GLY A 56 7.04 -23.83 -0.97
N ASP A 57 6.92 -24.64 0.06
CA ASP A 57 6.58 -26.05 -0.07
C ASP A 57 5.60 -26.49 1.03
N VAL A 58 4.85 -27.55 0.72
CA VAL A 58 3.88 -28.17 1.63
C VAL A 58 4.19 -29.67 1.67
N ASP A 59 4.42 -30.20 2.88
CA ASP A 59 4.52 -31.64 3.11
C ASP A 59 3.11 -32.26 3.10
N ILE A 60 2.91 -33.23 2.21
CA ILE A 60 1.66 -33.98 2.06
C ILE A 60 1.80 -35.44 2.53
N LEU A 61 2.73 -35.72 3.45
CA LEU A 61 3.08 -37.04 4.03
C LEU A 61 3.77 -38.01 3.06
N ILE A 62 3.46 -37.92 1.76
CA ILE A 62 4.08 -38.71 0.69
C ILE A 62 5.21 -37.95 -0.03
N GLY A 63 5.55 -36.75 0.43
CA GLY A 63 6.58 -35.88 -0.13
C GLY A 63 6.20 -34.40 -0.08
N HIS A 64 7.03 -33.55 -0.66
CA HIS A 64 6.84 -32.10 -0.69
C HIS A 64 6.28 -31.64 -2.04
N VAL A 65 5.22 -30.83 -1.99
CA VAL A 65 4.72 -30.07 -3.13
C VAL A 65 5.34 -28.68 -3.07
N TYR A 66 6.20 -28.36 -4.03
CA TYR A 66 6.74 -27.00 -4.17
C TYR A 66 5.75 -26.14 -4.95
N TYR A 67 5.57 -24.89 -4.54
CA TYR A 67 4.67 -23.96 -5.22
C TYR A 67 5.33 -22.59 -5.42
N THR A 68 4.88 -21.90 -6.48
CA THR A 68 5.19 -20.49 -6.74
C THR A 68 3.92 -19.80 -7.22
N LEU A 69 3.58 -18.68 -6.58
CA LEU A 69 2.60 -17.71 -7.05
C LEU A 69 3.36 -16.53 -7.64
N SER A 70 3.01 -16.10 -8.85
CA SER A 70 3.74 -15.06 -9.57
C SER A 70 2.84 -14.15 -10.39
N GLY A 71 3.38 -13.00 -10.79
CA GLY A 71 2.65 -12.04 -11.63
C GLY A 71 1.37 -11.51 -10.98
N ILE A 72 1.36 -11.47 -9.65
CA ILE A 72 0.22 -11.05 -8.84
C ILE A 72 0.04 -9.55 -8.99
N ARG A 73 -1.15 -9.12 -9.41
CA ARG A 73 -1.52 -7.70 -9.55
C ARG A 73 -2.98 -7.45 -9.17
N ILE A 74 -3.25 -6.25 -8.70
CA ILE A 74 -4.63 -5.77 -8.45
C ILE A 74 -5.27 -5.45 -9.80
N THR A 75 -6.47 -5.98 -10.04
CA THR A 75 -7.30 -5.65 -11.21
C THR A 75 -8.45 -4.72 -10.86
N LYS A 76 -8.87 -4.70 -9.59
CA LYS A 76 -9.86 -3.79 -9.08
C LYS A 76 -9.63 -3.54 -7.60
N CYS A 77 -9.75 -2.30 -7.15
CA CYS A 77 -9.70 -1.95 -5.74
C CYS A 77 -10.83 -0.96 -5.45
N ASP A 78 -11.76 -1.32 -4.59
CA ASP A 78 -12.81 -0.42 -4.11
C ASP A 78 -12.38 0.10 -2.74
N LEU A 79 -11.81 1.31 -2.71
CA LEU A 79 -11.28 1.94 -1.50
C LEU A 79 -12.27 3.03 -1.01
N PRO A 80 -13.07 2.76 0.03
CA PRO A 80 -13.99 3.74 0.57
C PRO A 80 -13.25 4.89 1.25
N GLU A 81 -13.98 5.99 1.49
CA GLU A 81 -13.39 7.18 2.11
C GLU A 81 -12.81 6.85 3.50
N PRO A 82 -11.53 7.15 3.75
CA PRO A 82 -10.89 6.87 5.04
C PRO A 82 -11.40 7.79 6.15
N VAL A 83 -11.45 7.26 7.37
CA VAL A 83 -11.51 8.09 8.58
C VAL A 83 -10.09 8.58 8.87
N LEU A 84 -9.92 9.90 8.98
CA LEU A 84 -8.65 10.58 9.23
C LEU A 84 -8.85 11.62 10.32
N GLU A 85 -8.04 11.56 11.37
CA GLU A 85 -8.15 12.37 12.57
C GLU A 85 -6.77 12.79 13.10
N PHE A 86 -6.70 13.94 13.77
CA PHE A 86 -5.52 14.33 14.53
C PHE A 86 -5.42 13.49 15.81
N PHE A 87 -4.27 12.88 16.03
CA PHE A 87 -4.00 12.10 17.22
C PHE A 87 -3.14 12.91 18.20
N GLN A 88 -3.72 13.21 19.37
CA GLN A 88 -3.26 14.26 20.30
C GLN A 88 -1.82 14.13 20.81
N SER A 89 -1.15 12.99 20.61
CA SER A 89 0.22 12.80 21.10
C SER A 89 1.32 12.77 20.02
N THR A 90 1.04 12.59 18.72
CA THR A 90 2.16 12.43 17.75
C THR A 90 1.86 12.61 16.25
N GLY A 91 0.61 12.79 15.78
CA GLY A 91 0.41 12.93 14.33
C GLY A 91 -1.02 12.69 13.83
N LEU A 92 -1.13 11.88 12.78
CA LEU A 92 -2.38 11.55 12.12
C LEU A 92 -2.72 10.08 12.35
N LYS A 93 -3.99 9.81 12.63
CA LYS A 93 -4.54 8.46 12.64
C LYS A 93 -5.47 8.32 11.45
N THR A 94 -5.29 7.23 10.70
CA THR A 94 -6.17 6.87 9.57
C THR A 94 -6.70 5.46 9.75
N SER A 95 -7.94 5.21 9.32
CA SER A 95 -8.53 3.88 9.24
C SER A 95 -9.51 3.78 8.07
N ILE A 96 -9.53 2.63 7.41
CA ILE A 96 -10.43 2.31 6.30
C ILE A 96 -11.16 1.02 6.66
N VAL A 97 -12.46 0.99 6.41
CA VAL A 97 -13.33 -0.18 6.64
C VAL A 97 -14.09 -0.45 5.33
N GLY A 98 -14.20 -1.72 4.94
CA GLY A 98 -14.88 -2.10 3.69
C GLY A 98 -13.99 -2.00 2.46
N LEU A 99 -12.67 -2.18 2.62
CA LEU A 99 -11.74 -2.24 1.49
C LEU A 99 -11.90 -3.60 0.80
N ASN A 100 -12.21 -3.55 -0.50
CA ASN A 100 -12.30 -4.76 -1.32
C ASN A 100 -11.28 -4.69 -2.46
N ALA A 101 -10.63 -5.82 -2.75
CA ALA A 101 -9.68 -5.91 -3.85
C ALA A 101 -9.86 -7.20 -4.64
N ALA A 102 -9.81 -7.09 -5.97
CA ALA A 102 -9.68 -8.21 -6.88
C ALA A 102 -8.24 -8.28 -7.40
N LEU A 103 -7.70 -9.49 -7.41
CA LEU A 103 -6.33 -9.80 -7.78
C LEU A 103 -6.35 -10.92 -8.81
N VAL A 104 -5.36 -10.91 -9.69
CA VAL A 104 -5.06 -12.04 -10.56
C VAL A 104 -3.59 -12.40 -10.45
N GLY A 105 -3.26 -13.64 -10.77
CA GLY A 105 -1.88 -14.09 -10.84
C GLY A 105 -1.77 -15.45 -11.50
N ASN A 106 -0.57 -16.02 -11.43
CA ASN A 106 -0.29 -17.36 -11.90
C ASN A 106 0.18 -18.23 -10.74
N TRP A 107 -0.04 -19.53 -10.86
CA TRP A 107 0.47 -20.51 -9.94
C TRP A 107 1.21 -21.60 -10.72
N ARG A 108 2.24 -22.16 -10.09
CA ARG A 108 2.96 -23.35 -10.55
C ARG A 108 3.21 -24.25 -9.36
N THR A 109 3.04 -25.56 -9.54
CA THR A 109 3.43 -26.56 -8.55
C THR A 109 4.32 -27.63 -9.15
N SER A 110 5.16 -28.24 -8.33
CA SER A 110 5.90 -29.45 -8.68
C SER A 110 5.92 -30.48 -7.56
N PHE A 111 5.77 -31.75 -7.94
CA PHE A 111 5.87 -32.91 -7.05
C PHE A 111 6.59 -34.05 -7.79
N GLY A 112 7.87 -34.27 -7.47
CA GLY A 112 8.72 -35.21 -8.20
C GLY A 112 8.83 -34.84 -9.69
N ILE A 113 8.33 -35.70 -10.58
CA ILE A 113 8.32 -35.48 -12.04
C ILE A 113 7.05 -34.76 -12.54
N ILE A 114 6.05 -34.60 -11.67
CA ILE A 114 4.75 -34.02 -12.03
C ILE A 114 4.85 -32.51 -11.85
N HIS A 115 4.44 -31.77 -12.88
CA HIS A 115 4.41 -30.32 -12.90
C HIS A 115 3.01 -29.88 -13.31
N ASP A 116 2.48 -28.88 -12.64
CA ASP A 116 1.19 -28.29 -12.96
C ASP A 116 1.24 -26.77 -12.81
N GLY A 117 0.31 -26.07 -13.42
CA GLY A 117 0.21 -24.62 -13.31
C GLY A 117 -0.98 -24.04 -14.05
N GLY A 118 -1.26 -22.78 -13.73
CA GLY A 118 -2.35 -22.04 -14.33
C GLY A 118 -2.41 -20.60 -13.85
N SER A 119 -3.57 -19.98 -14.05
CA SER A 119 -3.88 -18.65 -13.54
C SER A 119 -4.91 -18.75 -12.42
N PHE A 120 -4.96 -17.73 -11.58
CA PHE A 120 -5.97 -17.61 -10.54
C PHE A 120 -6.57 -16.21 -10.51
N ASP A 121 -7.83 -16.14 -10.07
CA ASP A 121 -8.56 -14.94 -9.72
C ASP A 121 -8.90 -15.01 -8.23
N MET A 122 -8.63 -13.93 -7.49
CA MET A 122 -8.86 -13.85 -6.05
C MET A 122 -9.58 -12.56 -5.71
N ALA A 123 -10.57 -12.64 -4.83
CA ALA A 123 -11.22 -11.48 -4.25
C ALA A 123 -11.01 -11.46 -2.74
N ILE A 124 -10.59 -10.32 -2.22
CA ILE A 124 -10.39 -10.04 -0.80
C ILE A 124 -11.49 -9.07 -0.38
N PHE A 125 -12.22 -9.43 0.67
CA PHE A 125 -13.30 -8.64 1.25
C PHE A 125 -13.00 -8.38 2.74
N SER A 126 -13.28 -7.15 3.20
CA SER A 126 -13.16 -6.76 4.61
C SER A 126 -14.51 -6.38 5.22
#